data_AF-A0A959UW13-F1
#
_entry.id   AF-A0A959UW13-F1
#
_cell.length_a   1.000
_cell.length_b   1.000
_cell.length_c   1.000
_cell.angle_alpha   90.00
_cell.angle_beta   90.00
_cell.angle_gamma   90.00
#
_symmetry.space_group_name_H-M   'P 1'
#
loop_
_entity.id
_entity.type
_entity.pdbx_description
1 polymer ?
#
loop_
_entity_poly.entity_id
_entity_poly.type
_entity_poly.pdbx_seq_one_letter_code
_entity_poly.pdbx_strand_id
1 'polypeptide(L)'
;MYAGFVAFKDQQRNNWRRVLDGNDEAPFKSGWNGYSEYLQAELSSPLQAGKKYEISFRVSLAEESDRAVSGIGAYCSPAMIAEHHNHHLDVKPQVFSAQPITDKAGWVEVKGEFVAEGSEQYIIIGAFPAAGMEATKVVDGPDNQRAYYFVDGISLMFAPEPDADGDGVPDKVDNCPNEAGSAELGGCPDRD
;
A
#
# COMPACT_ATOMS: atom_id res chain seq x y z
N MET A 1 21.62 0.97 -3.51
CA MET A 1 21.05 1.56 -2.28
C MET A 1 19.56 1.65 -2.52
N TYR A 2 18.76 0.84 -1.84
CA TYR A 2 17.31 0.84 -1.99
C TYR A 2 16.68 1.84 -1.03
N ALA A 3 15.57 2.45 -1.43
CA ALA A 3 14.73 3.17 -0.49
C ALA A 3 14.04 2.16 0.45
N GLY A 4 13.70 2.60 1.65
CA GLY A 4 12.99 1.78 2.60
C GLY A 4 12.37 2.62 3.71
N PHE A 5 11.46 2.01 4.45
CA PHE A 5 10.67 2.68 5.48
C PHE A 5 10.40 1.75 6.66
N VAL A 6 10.28 2.33 7.85
CA VAL A 6 9.78 1.63 9.03
C VAL A 6 8.26 1.51 8.93
N ALA A 7 7.77 0.34 8.56
CA ALA A 7 6.34 0.06 8.52
C ALA A 7 5.74 -0.01 9.93
N PHE A 8 6.50 -0.53 10.89
CA PHE A 8 6.06 -0.66 12.27
C PHE A 8 7.24 -0.68 13.23
N LYS A 9 7.07 -0.03 14.37
CA LYS A 9 7.93 -0.19 15.55
C LYS A 9 7.12 0.01 16.83
N ASP A 10 7.12 -0.99 17.70
CA ASP A 10 6.49 -0.84 19.03
C ASP A 10 7.39 0.01 19.95
N GLN A 11 6.86 1.11 20.47
CA GLN A 11 7.56 1.90 21.48
C GLN A 11 7.37 1.27 22.86
N GLN A 12 8.18 0.27 23.20
CA GLN A 12 8.10 -0.34 24.53
C GLN A 12 8.15 0.68 25.67
N ARG A 13 7.29 0.46 26.66
CA ARG A 13 7.35 1.12 27.97
C ARG A 13 7.77 0.13 29.04
N ASN A 14 8.47 0.64 30.04
CA ASN A 14 8.86 -0.16 31.19
C ASN A 14 7.61 -0.70 31.91
N ASN A 15 7.61 -2.01 32.19
CA ASN A 15 6.59 -2.63 33.02
C ASN A 15 6.91 -2.36 34.51
N TRP A 16 6.61 -1.15 34.98
CA TRP A 16 6.93 -0.72 36.35
C TRP A 16 6.32 -1.63 37.43
N ARG A 17 5.23 -2.34 37.12
CA ARG A 17 4.60 -3.33 38.01
C ARG A 17 5.52 -4.51 38.31
N ARG A 18 6.25 -5.02 37.31
CA ARG A 18 7.29 -6.04 37.52
C ARG A 18 8.44 -5.51 38.37
N VAL A 19 8.87 -4.27 38.11
CA VAL A 19 10.00 -3.63 38.83
C VAL A 19 9.69 -3.51 40.33
N LEU A 20 8.42 -3.41 40.70
CA LEU A 20 7.97 -3.33 42.09
C LEU A 20 7.57 -4.69 42.69
N ASP A 21 6.92 -5.57 41.91
CA ASP A 21 6.30 -6.80 42.43
C ASP A 21 7.12 -8.08 42.18
N GLY A 22 8.18 -8.03 41.37
CA GLY A 22 9.12 -9.15 41.15
C GLY A 22 8.54 -10.38 40.42
N ASN A 23 7.46 -10.22 39.67
CA ASN A 23 6.78 -11.32 38.97
C ASN A 23 7.45 -11.73 37.63
N ASP A 24 7.04 -12.88 37.07
CA ASP A 24 7.53 -13.45 35.80
C ASP A 24 6.99 -12.75 34.53
N GLU A 25 6.41 -11.54 34.65
CA GLU A 25 5.96 -10.79 33.48
C GLU A 25 7.14 -10.28 32.63
N ALA A 26 6.90 -10.03 31.34
CA ALA A 26 7.88 -9.40 30.46
C ALA A 26 8.33 -8.03 31.03
N PRO A 27 9.63 -7.66 30.90
CA PRO A 27 10.17 -6.43 31.49
C PRO A 27 9.63 -5.16 30.84
N PHE A 28 9.06 -5.30 29.64
CA PHE A 28 8.46 -4.24 28.86
C PHE A 28 7.02 -4.60 28.51
N LYS A 29 6.16 -3.57 28.42
CA LYS A 29 4.81 -3.65 27.84
C LYS A 29 4.80 -2.85 26.54
N SER A 30 3.90 -3.22 25.63
CA SER A 30 3.64 -2.44 24.43
C SER A 30 3.38 -0.98 24.80
N GLY A 31 3.92 -0.10 23.97
CA GLY A 31 3.77 1.34 24.10
C GLY A 31 2.34 1.81 23.94
N TRP A 32 2.15 3.10 24.14
CA TRP A 32 0.88 3.74 23.76
C TRP A 32 0.79 3.97 22.24
N ASN A 33 1.93 4.02 21.53
CA ASN A 33 2.02 4.38 20.12
C ASN A 33 2.95 3.41 19.36
N GLY A 34 2.52 3.00 18.16
CA GLY A 34 3.40 2.39 17.16
C GLY A 34 3.95 3.47 16.22
N TYR A 35 5.26 3.43 15.98
CA TYR A 35 5.93 4.33 15.03
C TYR A 35 5.92 3.75 13.61
N SER A 36 5.62 4.59 12.62
CA SER A 36 5.66 4.27 11.20
C SER A 36 6.21 5.45 10.39
N GLU A 37 6.91 5.15 9.30
CA GLU A 37 7.37 6.10 8.30
C GLU A 37 6.53 5.93 7.02
N TYR A 38 6.31 7.03 6.33
CA TYR A 38 5.62 7.05 5.04
C TYR A 38 6.50 7.73 4.00
N LEU A 39 6.65 7.08 2.85
CA LEU A 39 7.27 7.67 1.68
C LEU A 39 6.22 8.48 0.96
N GLN A 40 6.56 9.68 0.50
CA GLN A 40 5.64 10.54 -0.24
C GLN A 40 6.31 11.11 -1.49
N ALA A 41 5.53 11.26 -2.56
CA ALA A 41 5.94 11.93 -3.78
C ALA A 41 4.77 12.69 -4.40
N GLU A 42 5.08 13.84 -5.01
CA GLU A 42 4.12 14.59 -5.83
C GLU A 42 3.92 13.89 -7.18
N LEU A 43 2.69 13.84 -7.66
CA LEU A 43 2.35 13.28 -8.95
C LEU A 43 2.74 14.27 -10.06
N SER A 44 3.14 13.76 -11.23
CA SER A 44 3.44 14.61 -12.40
C SER A 44 2.23 15.42 -12.88
N SER A 45 1.03 14.94 -12.58
CA SER A 45 -0.24 15.60 -12.82
C SER A 45 -1.28 15.05 -11.83
N PRO A 46 -2.29 15.85 -11.44
CA PRO A 46 -3.40 15.34 -10.65
C PRO A 46 -4.11 14.17 -11.34
N LEU A 47 -4.68 13.26 -10.56
CA LEU A 47 -5.52 12.20 -11.11
C LEU A 47 -6.82 12.77 -11.66
N GLN A 48 -7.45 12.05 -12.58
CA GLN A 48 -8.69 12.48 -13.22
C GLN A 48 -9.90 11.79 -12.57
N ALA A 49 -10.88 12.59 -12.16
CA ALA A 49 -12.10 12.09 -11.54
C ALA A 49 -12.80 11.03 -12.40
N GLY A 50 -13.19 9.91 -11.79
CA GLY A 50 -13.90 8.81 -12.43
C GLY A 50 -13.04 7.95 -13.35
N LYS A 51 -11.74 8.24 -13.49
CA LYS A 51 -10.81 7.40 -14.24
C LYS A 51 -10.22 6.32 -13.35
N LYS A 52 -10.00 5.15 -13.94
CA LYS A 52 -9.38 4.01 -13.27
C LYS A 52 -7.86 4.09 -13.40
N TYR A 53 -7.18 3.82 -12.29
CA TYR A 53 -5.73 3.77 -12.22
C TYR A 53 -5.27 2.46 -11.59
N GLU A 54 -4.08 2.03 -11.97
CA GLU A 54 -3.37 0.90 -11.37
C GLU A 54 -2.16 1.42 -10.61
N ILE A 55 -2.01 1.00 -9.35
CA ILE A 55 -0.79 1.17 -8.56
C ILE A 55 -0.11 -0.18 -8.45
N SER A 56 1.21 -0.20 -8.66
CA SER A 56 2.06 -1.34 -8.32
C SER A 56 3.35 -0.87 -7.68
N PHE A 57 3.83 -1.59 -6.69
CA PHE A 57 5.17 -1.44 -6.14
C PHE A 57 5.62 -2.75 -5.51
N ARG A 58 6.92 -2.88 -5.25
CA ARG A 58 7.50 -4.09 -4.67
C ARG A 58 8.13 -3.78 -3.33
N VAL A 59 7.96 -4.70 -2.38
CA VAL A 59 8.58 -4.61 -1.07
C VAL A 59 9.30 -5.89 -0.69
N SER A 60 10.35 -5.76 0.12
CA SER A 60 11.08 -6.87 0.74
C SER A 60 11.28 -6.54 2.21
N LEU A 61 10.97 -7.47 3.10
CA LEU A 61 11.26 -7.31 4.52
C LEU A 61 12.78 -7.34 4.73
N ALA A 62 13.33 -6.41 5.51
CA ALA A 62 14.76 -6.44 5.80
C ALA A 62 15.14 -7.61 6.72
N GLU A 63 16.33 -8.15 6.51
CA GLU A 63 16.86 -9.31 7.25
C GLU A 63 16.80 -9.12 8.76
N GLU A 64 17.17 -7.92 9.22
CA GLU A 64 17.18 -7.52 10.64
C GLU A 64 15.78 -7.29 11.23
N SER A 65 14.71 -7.27 10.44
CA SER A 65 13.35 -7.06 10.97
C SER A 65 12.83 -8.31 11.67
N ASP A 66 12.28 -8.15 12.87
CA ASP A 66 11.69 -9.27 13.62
C ASP A 66 10.15 -9.31 13.57
N ARG A 67 9.54 -8.25 13.03
CA ARG A 67 8.12 -8.16 12.72
C ARG A 67 7.92 -8.08 11.21
N ALA A 68 6.81 -8.65 10.76
CA ALA A 68 6.19 -8.39 9.48
C ALA A 68 4.80 -7.80 9.71
N VAL A 69 4.33 -6.95 8.80
CA VAL A 69 3.00 -6.36 8.90
C VAL A 69 2.19 -6.57 7.63
N SER A 70 0.88 -6.70 7.78
CA SER A 70 -0.08 -6.48 6.68
C SER A 70 -0.34 -4.98 6.52
N GLY A 71 -1.27 -4.59 5.64
CA GLY A 71 -1.66 -3.19 5.47
C GLY A 71 -0.60 -2.33 4.79
N ILE A 72 0.50 -2.89 4.30
CA ILE A 72 1.44 -2.18 3.42
C ILE A 72 0.70 -1.84 2.14
N GLY A 73 0.63 -0.55 1.83
CA GLY A 73 -0.22 -0.03 0.76
C GLY A 73 0.24 1.31 0.21
N ALA A 74 -0.58 1.83 -0.69
CA ALA A 74 -0.44 3.14 -1.29
C ALA A 74 -1.74 3.93 -1.12
N TYR A 75 -1.60 5.17 -0.67
CA TYR A 75 -2.65 6.16 -0.57
C TYR A 75 -2.38 7.33 -1.53
N CYS A 76 -3.31 7.60 -2.43
CA CYS A 76 -3.29 8.81 -3.24
C CYS A 76 -4.02 9.95 -2.51
N SER A 77 -3.30 11.02 -2.18
CA SER A 77 -3.77 12.12 -1.33
C SER A 77 -3.97 13.40 -2.13
N PRO A 78 -4.96 14.25 -1.77
CA PRO A 78 -5.13 15.55 -2.39
C PRO A 78 -4.07 16.59 -2.01
N ALA A 79 -3.32 16.36 -0.93
CA ALA A 79 -2.30 17.28 -0.45
C ALA A 79 -1.11 16.53 0.17
N MET A 80 0.02 17.22 0.27
CA MET A 80 1.18 16.73 1.01
C MET A 80 0.80 16.52 2.48
N ILE A 81 1.21 15.39 3.06
CA ILE A 81 1.00 15.14 4.49
C ILE A 81 2.13 15.81 5.27
N ALA A 82 1.77 16.80 6.09
CA ALA A 82 2.72 17.60 6.88
C ALA A 82 2.69 17.26 8.37
N GLU A 83 2.19 16.08 8.74
CA GLU A 83 2.10 15.66 10.14
C GLU A 83 3.48 15.29 10.69
N HIS A 84 3.85 15.89 11.83
CA HIS A 84 5.14 15.68 12.49
C HIS A 84 5.03 14.84 13.77
N HIS A 85 4.09 13.90 13.81
CA HIS A 85 3.87 13.04 14.97
C HIS A 85 4.18 11.57 14.69
N ASN A 86 4.56 10.85 15.74
CA ASN A 86 5.04 9.46 15.68
C ASN A 86 3.89 8.43 15.66
N HIS A 87 2.80 8.73 14.98
CA HIS A 87 1.62 7.88 14.86
C HIS A 87 1.39 7.47 13.40
N HIS A 88 0.63 6.40 13.22
CA HIS A 88 0.18 5.99 11.90
C HIS A 88 -0.84 6.99 11.35
N LEU A 89 -0.90 7.10 10.03
CA LEU A 89 -1.93 7.87 9.36
C LEU A 89 -3.28 7.17 9.51
N ASP A 90 -4.30 7.92 9.89
CA ASP A 90 -5.69 7.44 9.97
C ASP A 90 -6.40 7.62 8.62
N VAL A 91 -5.82 6.98 7.59
CA VAL A 91 -6.36 6.98 6.23
C VAL A 91 -6.35 5.55 5.70
N LYS A 92 -7.40 5.21 4.94
CA LYS A 92 -7.46 3.91 4.26
C LYS A 92 -6.79 4.01 2.89
N PRO A 93 -5.75 3.19 2.61
CA PRO A 93 -5.09 3.19 1.31
C PRO A 93 -6.03 2.59 0.26
N GLN A 94 -5.90 3.07 -1.00
CA GLN A 94 -6.67 2.51 -2.11
C GLN A 94 -6.17 1.11 -2.49
N VAL A 95 -4.86 0.86 -2.37
CA VAL A 95 -4.23 -0.43 -2.69
C VAL A 95 -3.39 -0.88 -1.50
N PHE A 96 -3.55 -2.12 -1.04
CA PHE A 96 -2.78 -2.65 0.08
C PHE A 96 -2.72 -4.18 0.09
N SER A 97 -1.74 -4.70 0.84
CA SER A 97 -1.61 -6.12 1.16
C SER A 97 -2.48 -6.49 2.37
N ALA A 98 -3.39 -7.44 2.21
CA ALA A 98 -4.25 -7.91 3.31
C ALA A 98 -3.52 -8.84 4.30
N GLN A 99 -2.40 -9.44 3.88
CA GLN A 99 -1.64 -10.40 4.67
C GLN A 99 -0.24 -9.87 4.99
N PRO A 100 0.37 -10.26 6.12
CA PRO A 100 1.70 -9.83 6.46
C PRO A 100 2.74 -10.26 5.41
N ILE A 101 3.58 -9.31 4.98
CA ILE A 101 4.64 -9.58 4.02
C ILE A 101 5.90 -10.01 4.77
N THR A 102 6.27 -11.30 4.66
CA THR A 102 7.34 -11.92 5.44
C THR A 102 8.62 -12.21 4.67
N ASP A 103 8.60 -12.06 3.34
CA ASP A 103 9.74 -12.41 2.48
C ASP A 103 10.92 -11.45 2.72
N LYS A 104 12.08 -12.04 3.00
CA LYS A 104 13.35 -11.34 3.27
C LYS A 104 14.40 -11.48 2.17
N ALA A 105 14.17 -12.38 1.21
CA ALA A 105 15.14 -12.73 0.16
C ALA A 105 14.67 -12.28 -1.23
N GLY A 106 13.35 -12.21 -1.43
CA GLY A 106 12.70 -11.82 -2.67
C GLY A 106 11.89 -10.53 -2.55
N TRP A 107 11.25 -10.17 -3.67
CA TRP A 107 10.38 -9.02 -3.78
C TRP A 107 8.93 -9.48 -3.87
N VAL A 108 8.08 -8.92 -3.02
CA VAL A 108 6.63 -9.14 -3.03
C VAL A 108 5.96 -7.93 -3.67
N GLU A 109 5.15 -8.18 -4.69
CA GLU A 109 4.42 -7.12 -5.40
C GLU A 109 3.11 -6.80 -4.67
N VAL A 110 2.90 -5.52 -4.38
CA VAL A 110 1.65 -4.95 -3.91
C VAL A 110 1.04 -4.20 -5.08
N LYS A 111 -0.12 -4.65 -5.54
CA LYS A 111 -0.75 -4.19 -6.78
C LYS A 111 -2.26 -4.10 -6.63
N GLY A 112 -2.87 -3.11 -7.25
CA GLY A 112 -4.32 -2.97 -7.30
C GLY A 112 -4.79 -1.81 -8.17
N GLU A 113 -6.07 -1.86 -8.50
CA GLU A 113 -6.76 -0.80 -9.26
C GLU A 113 -7.69 0.00 -8.34
N PHE A 114 -7.88 1.27 -8.65
CA PHE A 114 -8.87 2.12 -7.99
C PHE A 114 -9.44 3.16 -8.97
N VAL A 115 -10.60 3.72 -8.62
CA VAL A 115 -11.21 4.84 -9.35
C VAL A 115 -10.85 6.13 -8.62
N ALA A 116 -10.21 7.07 -9.31
CA ALA A 116 -9.79 8.33 -8.72
C ALA A 116 -10.96 9.30 -8.51
N GLU A 117 -10.88 10.11 -7.46
CA GLU A 117 -11.83 11.19 -7.18
C GLU A 117 -11.48 12.48 -7.93
N GLY A 118 -10.24 12.59 -8.42
CA GLY A 118 -9.74 13.71 -9.20
C GLY A 118 -9.08 14.82 -8.38
N SER A 119 -9.00 14.65 -7.06
CA SER A 119 -8.36 15.59 -6.16
C SER A 119 -6.91 15.22 -5.84
N GLU A 120 -6.51 13.98 -6.16
CA GLU A 120 -5.26 13.38 -5.75
C GLU A 120 -4.05 13.97 -6.50
N GLN A 121 -3.08 14.44 -5.72
CA GLN A 121 -1.87 15.13 -6.18
C GLN A 121 -0.57 14.48 -5.65
N TYR A 122 -0.68 13.56 -4.69
CA TYR A 122 0.45 12.89 -4.06
C TYR A 122 0.20 11.39 -3.97
N ILE A 123 1.27 10.60 -3.98
CA ILE A 123 1.26 9.19 -3.59
C ILE A 123 2.02 9.02 -2.27
N ILE A 124 1.42 8.28 -1.34
CA ILE A 124 1.97 7.98 -0.02
C ILE A 124 2.05 6.46 0.11
N ILE A 125 3.23 5.91 0.40
CA ILE A 125 3.47 4.49 0.59
C ILE A 125 3.90 4.24 2.03
N GLY A 126 3.28 3.26 2.68
CA GLY A 126 3.54 2.91 4.08
C GLY A 126 2.64 1.78 4.54
N ALA A 127 2.51 1.61 5.86
CA ALA A 127 1.60 0.64 6.46
C ALA A 127 0.44 1.36 7.15
N PHE A 128 -0.80 0.95 6.82
CA PHE A 128 -2.00 1.70 7.19
C PHE A 128 -2.91 0.88 8.11
N PRO A 129 -3.09 1.27 9.39
CA PRO A 129 -3.98 0.56 10.32
C PRO A 129 -5.43 0.46 9.86
N ALA A 130 -5.94 1.49 9.18
CA ALA A 130 -7.29 1.51 8.61
C ALA A 130 -7.52 0.44 7.52
N ALA A 131 -6.47 -0.25 7.07
CA ALA A 131 -6.53 -1.40 6.17
C ALA A 131 -6.70 -2.76 6.91
N GLY A 132 -6.84 -2.75 8.25
CA GLY A 132 -6.83 -3.98 9.05
C GLY A 132 -5.41 -4.52 9.24
N MET A 133 -4.48 -3.62 9.58
CA MET A 133 -3.08 -3.98 9.77
C MET A 133 -2.89 -4.92 10.97
N GLU A 134 -2.17 -6.00 10.73
CA GLU A 134 -1.74 -6.98 11.72
C GLU A 134 -0.21 -7.01 11.75
N ALA A 135 0.38 -7.17 12.94
CA ALA A 135 1.82 -7.32 13.12
C ALA A 135 2.15 -8.72 13.63
N THR A 136 2.99 -9.45 12.89
CA THR A 136 3.37 -10.84 13.19
C THR A 136 4.86 -10.93 13.47
N LYS A 137 5.25 -11.73 14.47
CA LYS A 137 6.65 -12.05 14.75
C LYS A 137 7.16 -13.09 13.74
N VAL A 138 8.31 -12.84 13.12
CA VAL A 138 8.82 -13.65 12.00
C VAL A 138 10.19 -14.30 12.23
N VAL A 139 10.85 -14.03 13.35
CA VAL A 139 12.11 -14.67 13.74
C VAL A 139 12.14 -14.99 15.22
N ASP A 140 12.88 -16.04 15.56
CA ASP A 140 13.29 -16.34 16.93
C ASP A 140 14.62 -15.63 17.21
N GLY A 141 14.71 -14.87 18.31
CA GLY A 141 15.90 -14.06 18.62
C GLY A 141 15.59 -12.75 19.36
N PRO A 142 16.56 -11.82 19.37
CA PRO A 142 16.41 -10.51 20.00
C PRO A 142 15.20 -9.74 19.46
N ASP A 143 14.38 -9.21 20.38
CA ASP A 143 13.09 -8.59 20.07
C ASP A 143 13.26 -7.08 19.79
N ASN A 144 13.61 -6.72 18.55
CA ASN A 144 13.75 -5.33 18.13
C ASN A 144 12.40 -4.66 17.78
N GLN A 145 11.33 -5.46 17.69
CA GLN A 145 9.94 -5.05 17.49
C GLN A 145 9.73 -4.15 16.28
N ARG A 146 10.50 -4.40 15.22
CA ARG A 146 10.55 -3.55 14.05
C ARG A 146 10.21 -4.34 12.80
N ALA A 147 9.39 -3.74 11.95
CA ALA A 147 9.19 -4.13 10.57
C ALA A 147 9.75 -3.02 9.67
N TYR A 148 10.90 -3.26 9.05
CA TYR A 148 11.50 -2.38 8.06
C TYR A 148 11.47 -3.04 6.69
N TYR A 149 10.98 -2.32 5.69
CA TYR A 149 10.86 -2.82 4.32
C TYR A 149 11.70 -1.99 3.37
N PHE A 150 12.36 -2.67 2.43
CA PHE A 150 12.83 -2.04 1.21
C PHE A 150 11.67 -1.89 0.24
N VAL A 151 11.70 -0.85 -0.59
CA VAL A 151 10.72 -0.62 -1.65
C VAL A 151 11.41 -0.35 -2.98
N ASP A 152 10.81 -0.83 -4.06
CA ASP A 152 11.26 -0.56 -5.43
C ASP A 152 10.09 -0.69 -6.43
N GLY A 153 10.31 -0.28 -7.69
CA GLY A 153 9.39 -0.51 -8.79
C GLY A 153 8.04 0.20 -8.65
N ILE A 154 8.01 1.38 -8.03
CA ILE A 154 6.79 2.15 -7.83
C ILE A 154 6.26 2.62 -9.20
N SER A 155 4.99 2.31 -9.47
CA SER A 155 4.28 2.68 -10.67
C SER A 155 2.84 3.07 -10.37
N LEU A 156 2.37 4.12 -11.03
CA LEU A 156 0.99 4.58 -11.03
C LEU A 156 0.65 4.94 -12.47
N MET A 157 -0.24 4.19 -13.09
CA MET A 157 -0.62 4.38 -14.49
C MET A 157 -2.14 4.32 -14.67
N PHE A 158 -2.62 4.89 -15.77
CA PHE A 158 -4.01 4.72 -16.19
C PHE A 158 -4.29 3.24 -16.45
N ALA A 159 -5.37 2.71 -15.88
CA ALA A 159 -5.82 1.36 -16.17
C ALA A 159 -6.80 1.42 -17.36
N PRO A 160 -6.48 0.77 -18.51
CA PRO A 160 -7.37 0.78 -19.67
C PRO A 160 -8.75 0.20 -19.29
N GLU A 161 -9.82 0.77 -19.86
CA GLU A 161 -11.14 0.15 -19.75
C GLU A 161 -11.13 -1.21 -20.48
N PRO A 162 -11.94 -2.19 -20.04
CA PRO A 162 -12.11 -3.45 -20.76
C PRO A 162 -12.53 -3.19 -22.21
N ASP A 163 -11.91 -3.94 -23.12
CA ASP A 163 -12.12 -3.95 -24.56
C ASP A 163 -11.89 -5.41 -24.99
N ALA A 164 -13.00 -6.16 -25.12
CA ALA A 164 -12.97 -7.62 -25.21
C ALA A 164 -12.62 -8.14 -26.60
N ASP A 165 -12.82 -7.35 -27.66
CA ASP A 165 -12.39 -7.69 -29.03
C ASP A 165 -11.17 -6.90 -29.52
N GLY A 166 -10.74 -5.89 -28.78
CA GLY A 166 -9.48 -5.16 -29.01
C GLY A 166 -9.56 -4.15 -30.14
N ASP A 167 -10.76 -3.65 -30.48
CA ASP A 167 -10.96 -2.69 -31.56
C ASP A 167 -10.67 -1.22 -31.14
N GLY A 168 -10.41 -0.99 -29.85
CA GLY A 168 -10.11 0.31 -29.27
C GLY A 168 -11.33 1.07 -28.75
N VAL A 169 -12.53 0.49 -28.82
CA VAL A 169 -13.77 0.99 -28.24
C VAL A 169 -14.03 0.24 -26.93
N PRO A 170 -14.08 0.91 -25.76
CA PRO A 170 -14.36 0.22 -24.51
C PRO A 170 -15.72 -0.51 -24.52
N ASP A 171 -15.78 -1.70 -23.92
CA ASP A 171 -16.97 -2.57 -23.85
C ASP A 171 -18.24 -1.84 -23.38
N LYS A 172 -18.07 -0.80 -22.57
CA LYS A 172 -19.16 0.01 -22.01
C LYS A 172 -19.87 0.88 -23.05
N VAL A 173 -19.16 1.27 -24.10
CA VAL A 173 -19.66 2.13 -25.19
C VAL A 173 -19.65 1.40 -26.54
N ASP A 174 -19.19 0.15 -26.56
CA ASP A 174 -19.26 -0.74 -27.69
C ASP A 174 -20.64 -1.43 -27.79
N ASN A 175 -21.27 -1.33 -28.96
CA ASN A 175 -22.54 -1.99 -29.26
C ASN A 175 -22.37 -3.48 -29.60
N CYS A 176 -21.16 -3.91 -29.96
CA CYS A 176 -20.78 -5.27 -30.28
C CYS A 176 -19.51 -5.71 -29.51
N PRO A 177 -19.53 -5.83 -28.16
CA PRO A 177 -18.33 -6.06 -27.32
C PRO A 177 -17.51 -7.34 -27.55
N ASN A 178 -17.84 -8.14 -28.57
CA ASN A 178 -17.10 -9.37 -28.89
C ASN A 178 -16.84 -9.49 -30.39
N GLU A 179 -17.09 -8.44 -31.18
CA GLU A 179 -16.95 -8.43 -32.63
C GLU A 179 -16.30 -7.11 -33.07
N ALA A 180 -14.98 -7.14 -33.29
CA ALA A 180 -14.22 -5.94 -33.58
C ALA A 180 -14.82 -5.09 -34.71
N GLY A 181 -15.06 -3.81 -34.40
CA GLY A 181 -15.64 -2.84 -35.31
C GLY A 181 -14.84 -1.55 -35.37
N SER A 182 -15.50 -0.48 -35.79
CA SER A 182 -14.91 0.86 -35.79
C SER A 182 -15.67 1.75 -34.80
N ALA A 183 -14.98 2.72 -34.22
CA ALA A 183 -15.61 3.73 -33.37
C ALA A 183 -16.75 4.49 -34.08
N GLU A 184 -16.67 4.64 -35.42
CA GLU A 184 -17.70 5.28 -36.24
C GLU A 184 -19.00 4.47 -36.32
N LEU A 185 -18.90 3.14 -36.19
CA LEU A 185 -20.02 2.19 -36.14
C LEU A 185 -20.40 1.82 -34.71
N GLY A 186 -19.84 2.51 -33.72
CA GLY A 186 -20.04 2.23 -32.30
C GLY A 186 -19.52 0.85 -31.89
N GLY A 187 -18.35 0.45 -32.41
CA GLY A 187 -17.66 -0.80 -32.11
C GLY A 187 -18.20 -2.03 -32.85
N CYS A 188 -19.20 -1.87 -33.73
CA CYS A 188 -19.71 -2.98 -34.54
C CYS A 188 -19.01 -3.12 -35.90
N PRO A 189 -18.90 -4.36 -36.44
CA PRO A 189 -18.41 -4.59 -37.79
C PRO A 189 -19.33 -4.00 -38.85
N ASP A 190 -18.76 -3.61 -39.99
CA ASP A 190 -19.54 -3.25 -41.17
C ASP A 190 -20.20 -4.49 -41.79
N ARG A 191 -21.46 -4.37 -42.21
CA ARG A 191 -22.28 -5.44 -42.79
C ARG A 191 -22.79 -5.03 -44.17
N ASP A 192 -21.84 -4.82 -45.09
CA ASP A 192 -22.11 -4.61 -46.53
C ASP A 192 -22.64 -5.88 -47.23
#